data_AF-A0A316APL6-F1
#
_entry.id   AF-A0A316APL6-F1
#
_cell.length_a   1.000
_cell.length_b   1.000
_cell.length_c   1.000
_cell.angle_alpha   90.00
_cell.angle_beta   90.00
_cell.angle_gamma   90.00
#
_symmetry.space_group_name_H-M   'P 1'
#
loop_
_entity.id
_entity.type
_entity.pdbx_description
1 polymer ?
#
loop_
_entity_poly.entity_id
_entity_poly.type
_entity_poly.pdbx_seq_one_letter_code
_entity_poly.pdbx_strand_id
1 'polypeptide(L)' 'MEKDMNLSEILPEPWSNNACRGYVIWAMESCGFSSDDIRRVVMELNERFDFKSIHEADGHYRNSPY' A
#
# COMPACT_ATOMS: atom_id res chain seq x y z
N MET A 1 28.77 12.72 25.10
CA MET A 1 28.62 12.35 23.67
C MET A 1 27.19 11.89 23.53
N GLU A 2 26.28 12.84 23.29
CA GLU A 2 24.90 12.50 22.97
C GLU A 2 24.95 11.82 21.61
N LYS A 3 24.64 10.53 21.57
CA LYS A 3 24.47 9.83 20.31
C LYS A 3 23.20 10.42 19.73
N ASP A 4 23.35 11.32 18.75
CA ASP A 4 22.27 11.80 17.90
C ASP A 4 21.62 10.56 17.29
N MET A 5 20.59 10.05 17.95
CA MET A 5 19.84 8.89 17.49
C MET A 5 19.10 9.40 16.27
N ASN A 6 19.48 8.90 15.09
CA ASN A 6 18.84 9.32 13.86
C ASN A 6 17.35 8.98 14.00
N LEU A 7 16.48 9.98 13.87
CA LEU A 7 15.04 9.81 14.07
C LEU A 7 14.47 8.72 13.13
N SER A 8 15.13 8.48 11.99
CA SER A 8 14.78 7.40 11.06
C SER A 8 15.11 5.98 11.56
N GLU A 9 15.95 5.83 12.59
CA GLU A 9 16.25 4.53 13.22
C GLU A 9 15.19 4.15 14.29
N ILE A 10 14.41 5.11 14.76
CA ILE A 10 13.39 4.93 15.81
C ILE A 10 11.99 4.89 15.20
N LEU A 11 11.77 5.67 14.14
CA LEU A 11 10.47 5.73 13.46
C LEU A 11 10.33 4.55 12.50
N PRO A 12 9.13 3.92 12.43
CA PRO A 12 8.85 2.97 11.37
C PRO A 12 9.06 3.63 10.02
N GLU A 13 9.60 2.88 9.05
CA GLU A 13 9.82 3.39 7.70
C GLU A 13 8.55 4.06 7.17
N PRO A 14 8.66 5.26 6.57
CA PRO A 14 7.50 5.97 6.05
C PRO A 14 6.83 5.14 4.96
N TRP A 15 5.49 5.07 5.02
CA TRP A 15 4.71 4.36 4.02
C TRP A 15 4.92 4.96 2.63
N SER A 16 4.97 4.11 1.60
CA SER A 16 5.00 4.52 0.21
C SER A 16 3.95 3.78 -0.62
N ASN A 17 3.41 4.45 -1.64
CA ASN A 17 2.47 3.83 -2.57
C ASN A 17 3.08 2.60 -3.26
N ASN A 18 4.40 2.60 -3.50
CA ASN A 18 5.09 1.45 -4.08
C ASN A 18 5.16 0.28 -3.10
N ALA A 19 5.40 0.53 -1.81
CA ALA A 19 5.32 -0.52 -0.79
C ALA A 19 3.91 -1.12 -0.73
N CYS A 20 2.85 -0.28 -0.78
CA CYS A 20 1.48 -0.77 -0.84
C CYS A 20 1.21 -1.69 -2.04
N ARG A 21 1.66 -1.31 -3.25
CA ARG A 21 1.55 -2.17 -4.44
C ARG A 21 2.28 -3.49 -4.23
N GLY A 22 3.48 -3.46 -3.67
CA GLY A 22 4.26 -4.66 -3.36
C GLY A 22 3.49 -5.62 -2.45
N TYR A 23 2.88 -5.11 -1.38
CA TYR A 23 2.06 -5.93 -0.48
C TYR A 23 0.84 -6.54 -1.19
N VAL A 24 0.14 -5.77 -2.04
CA VAL A 24 -1.00 -6.30 -2.79
C VAL A 24 -0.57 -7.37 -3.78
N ILE A 25 0.54 -7.16 -4.52
CA ILE A 25 1.10 -8.17 -5.43
C ILE A 25 1.41 -9.45 -4.67
N TRP A 26 2.11 -9.38 -3.54
CA TRP A 26 2.43 -10.55 -2.72
C TRP A 26 1.20 -11.30 -2.22
N ALA A 27 0.18 -10.56 -1.76
CA ALA A 27 -1.07 -11.18 -1.31
C ALA A 27 -1.76 -11.91 -2.47
N MET A 28 -1.84 -11.29 -3.65
CA MET A 28 -2.47 -11.87 -4.83
C MET A 28 -1.70 -13.08 -5.38
N GLU A 29 -0.37 -13.01 -5.44
CA GLU A 29 0.48 -14.16 -5.79
C GLU A 29 0.25 -15.33 -4.83
N SER A 30 0.20 -15.05 -3.52
CA SER A 30 -0.04 -16.07 -2.49
C SER A 30 -1.43 -16.70 -2.58
N CYS A 31 -2.42 -15.94 -3.05
CA CYS A 31 -3.78 -16.44 -3.33
C CYS A 31 -3.91 -17.14 -4.69
N GLY A 32 -2.85 -17.19 -5.51
CA GLY A 32 -2.85 -17.88 -6.79
C GLY A 32 -3.58 -17.13 -7.92
N PHE A 33 -3.69 -15.80 -7.84
CA PHE A 33 -4.25 -14.99 -8.92
C PHE A 33 -3.38 -15.05 -10.17
N SER A 34 -3.99 -14.91 -11.35
CA SER A 34 -3.27 -14.87 -12.61
C SER A 34 -2.43 -13.59 -12.75
N SER A 35 -1.37 -13.65 -13.55
CA SER A 35 -0.54 -12.46 -13.84
C SER A 35 -1.35 -11.32 -14.45
N ASP A 36 -2.37 -11.63 -15.26
CA ASP A 36 -3.24 -10.63 -15.89
C ASP A 36 -4.13 -9.95 -14.86
N ASP A 37 -4.68 -10.69 -13.89
CA ASP A 37 -5.47 -10.11 -12.80
C ASP A 37 -4.62 -9.25 -11.87
N ILE A 38 -3.41 -9.71 -11.52
CA ILE A 38 -2.45 -8.92 -10.74
C ILE A 38 -2.13 -7.61 -11.46
N ARG A 39 -1.83 -7.68 -12.76
CA ARG A 39 -1.55 -6.48 -13.57
C ARG A 39 -2.75 -5.51 -13.57
N ARG A 40 -3.97 -6.01 -13.75
CA ARG A 40 -5.19 -5.19 -13.73
C ARG A 40 -5.38 -4.49 -12.38
N VAL A 41 -5.24 -5.20 -11.27
CA VAL A 41 -5.39 -4.62 -9.92
C VAL A 41 -4.30 -3.59 -9.63
N VAL A 42 -3.04 -3.85 -10.02
CA VAL A 42 -1.94 -2.89 -9.83
C VAL A 42 -2.15 -1.61 -10.64
N MET A 43 -2.67 -1.72 -11.86
CA MET A 43 -3.05 -0.57 -12.69
C MET A 43 -4.17 0.26 -12.05
N GLU A 44 -5.25 -0.39 -11.61
CA GLU A 44 -6.35 0.29 -10.90
C GLU A 44 -5.86 0.98 -9.62
N LEU A 45 -5.02 0.31 -8.82
CA LEU A 45 -4.41 0.91 -7.62
C LEU A 45 -3.60 2.17 -7.95
N ASN A 46 -2.96 2.23 -9.12
CA ASN A 46 -2.24 3.43 -9.56
C ASN A 46 -3.17 4.62 -9.71
N GLU A 47 -4.26 4.43 -10.44
CA GLU A 47 -5.25 5.48 -10.62
C GLU A 47 -5.90 5.86 -9.28
N ARG A 48 -6.22 4.90 -8.41
CA ARG A 48 -6.81 5.21 -7.10
C ARG A 48 -5.89 6.06 -6.24
N PHE A 49 -4.58 5.81 -6.22
CA PHE A 49 -3.67 6.63 -5.42
C PHE A 49 -3.53 8.06 -5.94
N ASP A 50 -3.70 8.30 -7.23
CA ASP A 50 -3.60 9.64 -7.82
C ASP A 50 -4.91 10.43 -7.66
N PHE A 51 -6.07 9.75 -7.64
CA PHE A 51 -7.38 10.38 -7.64
C PHE A 51 -8.15 10.31 -6.32
N LYS A 52 -7.67 9.57 -5.32
CA LYS A 52 -8.32 9.44 -4.01
C LYS A 52 -7.43 9.87 -2.87
N SER A 53 -8.00 10.65 -1.96
CA SER A 53 -7.36 10.98 -0.70
C SER A 53 -7.28 9.77 0.22
N ILE A 54 -6.32 9.78 1.15
CA ILE A 54 -6.19 8.74 2.19
C ILE A 54 -7.48 8.62 3.00
N HIS A 55 -8.17 9.73 3.28
CA HIS A 55 -9.42 9.72 4.03
C HIS A 55 -10.56 9.03 3.26
N GLU A 56 -10.69 9.28 1.95
CA GLU A 56 -11.68 8.58 1.12
C GLU A 56 -11.39 7.07 1.06
N ALA A 57 -10.12 6.68 0.94
CA ALA A 57 -9.73 5.27 0.91
C ALA A 57 -10.02 4.54 2.25
N ASP A 58 -9.67 5.16 3.38
CA ASP A 58 -9.98 4.64 4.73
C ASP A 58 -11.50 4.55 4.96
N GLY A 59 -12.24 5.60 4.58
CA GLY A 59 -13.69 5.58 4.62
C GLY A 59 -14.29 4.48 3.74
N HIS A 60 -13.74 4.24 2.55
CA HIS A 60 -14.18 3.16 1.68
C HIS A 60 -13.96 1.79 2.32
N TYR A 61 -12.78 1.54 2.90
CA TYR A 61 -12.47 0.29 3.58
C TYR A 61 -13.41 0.03 4.77
N ARG A 62 -13.60 1.01 5.66
CA ARG A 62 -14.46 0.87 6.84
C ARG A 62 -15.92 0.57 6.54
N ASN A 63 -16.39 0.97 5.36
CA ASN A 63 -17.75 0.73 4.90
C ASN A 63 -17.86 -0.50 3.98
N SER A 64 -16.74 -1.19 3.73
CA SER A 64 -16.70 -2.36 2.87
C SER A 64 -17.08 -3.63 3.66
N PRO A 65 -17.56 -4.69 2.99
CA PRO A 65 -17.80 -5.99 3.63
C PRO A 65 -16.50 -6.78 3.87
N TYR A 66 -15.33 -6.22 3.53
CA TYR A 66 -14.00 -6.78 3.69
C TYR A 66 -13.21 -6.07 4.79
#